data_AF-A0A945W547-F1
#
_entry.id   AF-A0A945W547-F1
#
_cell.length_a   1.000
_cell.length_b   1.000
_cell.length_c   1.000
_cell.angle_alpha   90.00
_cell.angle_beta   90.00
_cell.angle_gamma   90.00
#
_symmetry.space_group_name_H-M   'P 1'
#
loop_
_entity.id
_entity.type
_entity.pdbx_description
1 polymer ?
#
loop_
_entity_poly.entity_id
_entity_poly.type
_entity_poly.pdbx_seq_one_letter_code
_entity_poly.pdbx_strand_id
1 'polypeptide(L)'
;MEKTFKAVIEEFELSSIKTHDLITLKNTISSVYNESFDDDLLSLLNKLYIDSRYPGELGLLPDGKPGIDDVVTFYTIAKKIYENAKSFLERV
;
A
#
# COMPACT_ATOMS: atom_id res chain seq x y z
N MET A 1 3.60 3.15 -1.29
CA MET A 1 2.25 2.79 -0.80
C MET A 1 2.07 3.10 0.66
N GLU A 2 2.63 2.33 1.61
CA GLU A 2 2.39 2.56 3.06
C GLU A 2 2.58 4.04 3.46
N LYS A 3 3.76 4.60 3.19
CA LYS A 3 4.08 6.00 3.48
C LYS A 3 3.17 7.00 2.75
N THR A 4 2.71 6.64 1.56
CA THR A 4 1.76 7.45 0.78
C THR A 4 0.44 7.58 1.52
N PHE A 5 -0.12 6.47 2.01
CA PHE A 5 -1.35 6.51 2.80
C PHE A 5 -1.15 7.25 4.12
N LYS A 6 0.00 7.03 4.77
CA LYS A 6 0.35 7.76 6.00
C LYS A 6 0.43 9.27 5.78
N ALA A 7 0.98 9.74 4.66
CA ALA A 7 1.01 11.16 4.33
C ALA A 7 -0.41 11.76 4.24
N VAL A 8 -1.36 11.05 3.61
CA VAL A 8 -2.77 11.50 3.57
C VAL A 8 -3.40 11.50 4.96
N ILE A 9 -3.11 10.51 5.81
CA ILE A 9 -3.60 10.50 7.19
C ILE A 9 -3.06 11.68 7.99
N GLU A 10 -1.77 12.00 7.84
CA GLU A 10 -1.13 13.12 8.54
C GLU A 10 -1.67 14.47 8.07
N GLU A 11 -1.77 14.70 6.76
CA GLU A 11 -2.27 15.97 6.19
C GLU A 11 -3.67 16.33 6.70
N PHE A 12 -4.55 15.32 6.80
CA PHE A 12 -5.93 15.52 7.21
C PHE A 12 -6.19 15.17 8.69
N GLU A 13 -5.14 14.94 9.47
CA GLU A 13 -5.17 14.61 10.91
C GLU A 13 -6.19 13.50 11.28
N LEU A 14 -6.37 12.50 10.41
CA LEU A 14 -7.49 11.56 10.51
C LEU A 14 -7.40 10.61 11.71
N SER A 15 -6.19 10.21 12.11
CA SER A 15 -5.94 9.34 13.27
C SER A 15 -4.45 9.22 13.61
N SER A 16 -4.12 8.64 14.77
CA SER A 16 -2.74 8.27 15.09
C SER A 16 -2.26 7.07 14.27
N ILE A 17 -1.11 7.18 13.61
CA ILE A 17 -0.57 6.14 12.74
C ILE A 17 0.31 5.17 13.53
N LYS A 18 -0.17 3.95 13.80
CA LYS A 18 0.58 2.91 14.53
C LYS A 18 0.65 1.57 13.82
N THR A 19 0.16 1.48 12.59
CA THR A 19 0.10 0.25 11.80
C THR A 19 0.91 0.34 10.50
N HIS A 20 1.28 -0.81 9.97
CA HIS A 20 1.83 -1.00 8.63
C HIS A 20 0.84 -1.69 7.68
N ASP A 21 -0.35 -2.03 8.19
CA ASP A 21 -1.38 -2.74 7.46
C ASP A 21 -1.99 -1.86 6.36
N LEU A 22 -1.75 -2.21 5.09
CA LEU A 22 -2.17 -1.40 3.95
C LEU A 22 -3.70 -1.25 3.85
N ILE A 23 -4.46 -2.28 4.24
CA ILE A 23 -5.93 -2.27 4.21
C ILE A 23 -6.47 -1.29 5.24
N THR A 24 -5.95 -1.33 6.46
CA THR A 24 -6.32 -0.42 7.55
C THR A 24 -5.98 1.02 7.17
N LEU A 25 -4.80 1.26 6.61
CA LEU A 25 -4.38 2.59 6.16
C LEU A 25 -5.30 3.11 5.04
N LYS A 26 -5.63 2.28 4.04
CA LYS A 26 -6.56 2.63 2.95
C LYS A 26 -7.96 2.95 3.47
N ASN A 27 -8.48 2.16 4.41
CA ASN A 27 -9.79 2.39 5.02
C ASN A 27 -9.81 3.67 5.88
N THR A 28 -8.68 4.07 6.45
CA THR A 28 -8.57 5.30 7.23
C THR A 28 -8.69 6.54 6.32
N ILE A 29 -8.09 6.51 5.13
CA ILE A 29 -8.07 7.65 4.21
C ILE A 29 -9.33 7.74 3.33
N SER A 30 -10.17 6.72 3.28
CA SER A 30 -11.27 6.63 2.32
C SER A 30 -12.34 7.73 2.46
N SER A 31 -12.40 8.40 3.62
CA SER A 31 -13.31 9.54 3.84
C SER A 31 -12.89 10.82 3.12
N VAL A 32 -11.59 10.99 2.83
CA VAL A 32 -11.04 12.19 2.19
C VAL A 32 -10.39 11.90 0.84
N TYR A 33 -9.94 10.66 0.63
CA TYR A 33 -9.26 10.21 -0.57
C TYR A 33 -10.02 9.02 -1.17
N ASN A 34 -10.99 9.33 -2.03
CA ASN A 34 -11.91 8.35 -2.61
C ASN A 34 -11.39 7.80 -3.96
N GLU A 35 -10.20 7.19 -3.93
CA GLU A 35 -9.69 6.41 -5.06
C GLU A 35 -9.99 4.92 -4.91
N SER A 36 -10.28 4.26 -6.02
CA SER A 36 -10.47 2.82 -6.07
C SER A 36 -9.12 2.13 -6.10
N PHE A 37 -8.89 1.29 -5.09
CA PHE A 37 -7.73 0.42 -5.01
C PHE A 37 -8.15 -1.02 -5.24
N ASP A 38 -7.22 -1.82 -5.78
CA ASP A 38 -7.37 -3.26 -5.85
C ASP A 38 -7.09 -3.84 -4.45
N ASP A 39 -8.15 -4.13 -3.71
CA ASP A 39 -8.07 -4.60 -2.33
C ASP A 39 -7.43 -6.01 -2.24
N ASP A 40 -7.60 -6.87 -3.26
CA ASP A 40 -6.98 -8.20 -3.32
C ASP A 40 -5.46 -8.07 -3.46
N LEU A 41 -5.01 -7.18 -4.35
CA LEU A 41 -3.60 -6.90 -4.51
C LEU A 41 -2.97 -6.24 -3.27
N LEU A 42 -3.68 -5.29 -2.65
CA LEU A 42 -3.21 -4.69 -1.39
C LEU A 42 -3.06 -5.75 -0.31
N SER A 43 -4.01 -6.66 -0.19
CA SER A 43 -3.95 -7.79 0.74
C SER A 43 -2.75 -8.69 0.47
N LEU A 44 -2.50 -9.03 -0.81
CA LEU A 44 -1.34 -9.81 -1.23
C LEU A 44 -0.02 -9.15 -0.85
N LEU A 45 0.14 -7.86 -1.14
CA LEU A 45 1.34 -7.09 -0.81
C LEU A 45 1.56 -6.95 0.69
N ASN A 46 0.48 -6.79 1.44
CA ASN A 46 0.51 -6.69 2.89
C ASN A 46 1.00 -8.00 3.53
N LYS A 47 0.54 -9.15 3.00
CA LYS A 47 1.02 -10.48 3.37
C LYS A 47 2.49 -10.68 2.99
N LEU A 48 2.86 -10.40 1.74
CA LEU A 48 4.25 -10.48 1.27
C LEU A 48 5.19 -9.63 2.12
N TYR A 49 4.77 -8.43 2.53
CA TYR A 49 5.57 -7.56 3.40
C TYR A 49 5.76 -8.14 4.81
N ILE A 50 4.76 -8.81 5.37
CA ILE A 50 4.91 -9.51 6.66
C ILE A 50 5.90 -10.67 6.50
N ASP A 51 5.68 -11.52 5.51
CA ASP A 51 6.45 -12.75 5.31
C ASP A 51 7.90 -12.45 4.94
N SER A 52 8.16 -11.47 4.06
CA SER A 52 9.53 -11.09 3.65
C SER A 52 10.38 -10.45 4.76
N ARG A 53 9.78 -10.02 5.88
CA ARG A 53 10.52 -9.43 7.01
C ARG A 53 11.14 -10.46 7.96
N TYR A 54 10.67 -11.70 7.94
CA TYR A 54 11.17 -12.74 8.85
C TYR A 54 12.11 -13.67 8.10
N PRO A 55 13.39 -13.83 8.50
CA PRO A 55 14.36 -14.63 7.74
C PRO A 55 13.97 -16.11 7.52
N GLY A 56 13.06 -16.64 8.35
CA GLY A 56 12.52 -18.00 8.21
C GLY A 56 11.36 -18.12 7.21
N GLU A 57 10.79 -16.99 6.79
CA GLU A 57 9.70 -16.90 5.82
C GLU A 57 10.27 -16.29 4.53
N LEU A 58 10.16 -17.00 3.41
CA LEU A 58 10.77 -16.55 2.15
C LEU A 58 9.97 -15.46 1.42
N GLY A 59 8.80 -15.05 1.96
CA GLY A 59 7.92 -14.07 1.31
C GLY A 59 7.46 -14.56 -0.06
N LEU A 60 6.85 -15.74 -0.12
CA LEU A 60 6.46 -16.39 -1.36
C LEU A 60 5.03 -16.03 -1.76
N LEU A 61 4.83 -15.88 -3.06
CA LEU A 61 3.53 -15.97 -3.70
C LEU A 61 3.05 -17.44 -3.71
N PRO A 62 1.76 -17.69 -4.00
CA PRO A 62 1.24 -19.06 -4.16
C PRO A 62 2.09 -19.92 -5.13
N ASP A 63 2.63 -19.29 -6.18
CA ASP A 63 3.45 -19.94 -7.21
C ASP A 63 4.97 -19.91 -6.93
N GLY A 64 5.38 -19.46 -5.74
CA GLY A 64 6.79 -19.41 -5.33
C GLY A 64 7.34 -17.99 -5.23
N LYS A 65 8.61 -17.77 -5.60
CA LYS A 65 9.22 -16.44 -5.49
C LYS A 65 8.60 -15.49 -6.53
N PRO A 66 8.38 -14.20 -6.20
CA PRO A 66 7.92 -13.23 -7.18
C PRO A 66 8.82 -13.21 -8.41
N GLY A 67 8.22 -13.36 -9.59
CA GLY A 67 8.89 -13.20 -10.87
C GLY A 67 9.09 -11.73 -11.22
N ILE A 68 9.76 -11.48 -12.35
CA ILE A 68 9.96 -10.11 -12.84
C ILE A 68 8.62 -9.42 -13.17
N ASP A 69 7.66 -10.17 -13.70
CA ASP A 69 6.34 -9.65 -14.07
C ASP A 69 5.54 -9.22 -12.84
N ASP A 70 5.64 -9.98 -11.73
CA ASP A 70 5.05 -9.60 -10.44
C ASP A 70 5.65 -8.31 -9.91
N VAL A 71 6.99 -8.20 -9.95
CA VAL A 71 7.72 -7.00 -9.51
C VAL A 71 7.30 -5.77 -10.32
N VAL A 72 7.21 -5.91 -11.65
CA VAL A 72 6.76 -4.83 -12.54
C VAL A 72 5.33 -4.42 -12.20
N THR A 73 4.45 -5.39 -11.97
CA THR A 73 3.04 -5.15 -11.60
C THR A 73 2.95 -4.39 -10.27
N PHE A 74 3.63 -4.88 -9.24
CA PHE A 74 3.66 -4.25 -7.91
C PHE A 74 4.22 -2.83 -7.95
N TYR A 75 5.33 -2.64 -8.67
CA TYR A 75 5.96 -1.33 -8.82
C TYR A 75 5.03 -0.34 -9.54
N THR A 76 4.44 -0.76 -10.66
CA THR A 76 3.56 0.09 -11.47
C THR A 76 2.37 0.59 -10.65
N ILE A 77 1.78 -0.28 -9.85
CA ILE A 77 0.63 0.05 -9.00
C ILE A 77 1.06 0.94 -7.84
N ALA A 78 2.18 0.63 -7.20
CA ALA A 78 2.73 1.48 -6.14
C ALA A 78 3.01 2.90 -6.63
N LYS A 79 3.55 3.02 -7.85
CA LYS A 79 3.82 4.30 -8.50
C LYS A 79 2.55 5.06 -8.80
N LYS A 80 1.54 4.41 -9.40
CA LYS A 80 0.24 5.03 -9.69
C LYS A 80 -0.41 5.60 -8.42
N ILE A 81 -0.43 4.82 -7.34
CA ILE A 81 -0.97 5.25 -6.05
C ILE A 81 -0.22 6.47 -5.51
N TYR A 82 1.11 6.46 -5.60
CA TYR A 82 1.93 7.59 -5.17
C TYR A 82 1.63 8.86 -5.96
N GLU A 83 1.61 8.79 -7.29
CA GLU A 83 1.39 9.97 -8.14
C GLU A 83 -0.03 10.54 -7.97
N ASN A 84 -1.04 9.68 -7.84
CA ASN A 84 -2.41 10.11 -7.61
C ASN A 84 -2.55 10.81 -6.25
N ALA A 85 -1.99 10.22 -5.19
CA ALA A 85 -2.03 10.82 -3.86
C ALA A 85 -1.24 12.12 -3.79
N LYS A 86 -0.08 12.20 -4.44
CA LYS A 86 0.71 13.43 -4.56
C LYS A 86 -0.09 14.52 -5.27
N SER A 87 -0.66 14.21 -6.42
CA SER A 87 -1.48 15.17 -7.19
C SER A 87 -2.71 15.63 -6.43
N PHE A 88 -3.28 14.77 -5.59
CA PHE A 88 -4.37 15.11 -4.70
C PHE A 88 -3.91 16.08 -3.61
N LEU A 89 -2.84 15.75 -2.87
CA LEU A 89 -2.30 16.58 -1.79
C LEU A 89 -1.80 17.96 -2.27
N GLU A 90 -1.28 18.06 -3.50
CA GLU A 90 -0.87 19.35 -4.09
C GLU A 90 -2.05 20.29 -4.39
N ARG A 91 -3.30 19.82 -4.32
CA ARG A 91 -4.52 20.59 -4.61
C ARG A 91 -5.33 20.95 -3.37
N VAL A 92 -4.93 20.42 -2.21
CA VAL A 92 -5.56 20.65 -0.90
C VAL A 92 -4.87 21.85 -0.26
#